data_AF-A0A3D0Z297-F1
#
_entry.id   AF-A0A3D0Z297-F1
#
_cell.length_a   1.000
_cell.length_b   1.000
_cell.length_c   1.000
_cell.angle_alpha   90.00
_cell.angle_beta   90.00
_cell.angle_gamma   90.00
#
_symmetry.space_group_name_H-M   'P 1'
#
loop_
_entity.id
_entity.type
_entity.pdbx_description
1 polymer ?
#
loop_
_entity_poly.entity_id
_entity_poly.type
_entity_poly.pdbx_seq_one_letter_code
_entity_poly.pdbx_strand_id
1 'polypeptide(L)'
;MGMMLTLEALALAGREFAQEDLPGLAPCPVPTIYYLWPEHPNCVLDIAPVWDVKVKAVECISYQHEFTVQMLEGSLTPASLEAAVPGYGKLPGIRERGLALHRARERADAIHHGLGGHGHFAMAEAYRREGNFQLGRLVR
;
A
#
# COMPACT_ATOMS: atom_id res chain seq x y z
N MET A 1 14.35 -7.40 -7.97
CA MET A 1 14.22 -8.82 -8.35
C MET A 1 12.79 -9.35 -8.22
N GLY A 2 12.04 -9.12 -7.14
CA GLY A 2 10.67 -9.69 -6.98
C GLY A 2 9.62 -9.27 -8.02
N MET A 3 9.69 -8.02 -8.53
CA MET A 3 8.75 -7.53 -9.56
C MET A 3 8.88 -8.30 -10.89
N MET A 4 10.12 -8.62 -11.30
CA MET A 4 10.38 -9.34 -12.56
C MET A 4 9.81 -10.76 -12.52
N LEU A 5 10.07 -11.49 -11.43
CA LEU A 5 9.53 -12.84 -11.23
C LEU A 5 8.00 -12.86 -11.25
N THR A 6 7.36 -11.88 -10.62
CA THR A 6 5.88 -11.80 -10.59
C THR A 6 5.32 -11.56 -11.99
N LEU A 7 5.90 -10.65 -12.76
CA LEU A 7 5.44 -10.35 -14.12
C LEU A 7 5.67 -11.53 -15.08
N GLU A 8 6.79 -12.24 -14.95
CA GLU A 8 7.05 -13.47 -15.71
C GLU A 8 6.04 -14.56 -15.35
N ALA A 9 5.77 -14.74 -14.05
CA ALA A 9 4.75 -15.70 -13.60
C ALA A 9 3.36 -15.36 -14.17
N LEU A 10 2.95 -14.09 -14.15
CA LEU A 10 1.70 -13.64 -14.76
C LEU A 10 1.65 -13.88 -16.28
N ALA A 11 2.78 -13.66 -16.97
CA ALA A 11 2.87 -13.88 -18.41
C ALA A 11 2.78 -15.38 -18.78
N LEU A 12 3.32 -16.26 -17.94
CA LEU A 12 3.25 -17.71 -18.10
C LEU A 12 1.87 -18.26 -17.71
N ALA A 13 1.24 -17.71 -16.66
CA ALA A 13 -0.07 -18.14 -16.19
C ALA A 13 -1.16 -18.04 -17.27
N GLY A 14 -1.04 -17.09 -18.21
CA GLY A 14 -1.96 -16.95 -19.34
C GLY A 14 -1.75 -17.94 -20.49
N ARG A 15 -0.85 -18.94 -20.34
CA ARG A 15 -0.45 -19.87 -21.41
C ARG A 15 -0.51 -21.32 -20.91
N GLU A 16 -0.52 -22.26 -21.85
CA GLU A 16 -0.28 -23.68 -21.56
C GLU A 16 1.21 -23.90 -21.26
N PHE A 17 1.65 -23.48 -20.07
CA PHE A 17 3.02 -23.61 -19.61
C PHE A 17 3.15 -24.75 -18.58
N ALA A 18 4.25 -25.52 -18.66
CA ALA A 18 4.62 -26.57 -17.70
C ALA A 18 3.47 -27.51 -17.28
N GLN A 19 2.63 -27.93 -18.24
CA GLN A 19 1.43 -28.74 -17.98
C GLN A 19 1.74 -30.11 -17.33
N GLU A 20 2.95 -30.63 -17.56
CA GLU A 20 3.43 -31.86 -16.92
C GLU A 20 3.69 -31.67 -15.42
N ASP A 21 4.19 -30.49 -15.03
CA ASP A 21 4.52 -30.14 -13.64
C ASP A 21 3.32 -29.54 -12.89
N LEU A 22 2.33 -29.02 -13.61
CA LEU A 22 1.15 -28.32 -13.09
C LEU A 22 -0.16 -28.98 -13.56
N PRO A 23 -0.37 -30.29 -13.28
CA PRO A 23 -1.52 -31.01 -13.81
C PRO A 23 -2.83 -30.44 -13.25
N GLY A 24 -3.81 -30.22 -14.14
CA GLY A 24 -5.16 -29.77 -13.79
C GLY A 24 -5.33 -28.26 -13.69
N LEU A 25 -4.29 -27.46 -13.95
CA LEU A 25 -4.40 -26.00 -14.02
C LEU A 25 -4.60 -25.53 -15.46
N ALA A 26 -5.70 -24.80 -15.69
CA ALA A 26 -5.98 -24.14 -16.96
C ALA A 26 -5.30 -22.76 -17.05
N PRO A 27 -4.95 -22.28 -18.25
CA PRO A 27 -4.45 -20.93 -18.44
C PRO A 27 -5.39 -19.86 -17.86
N CYS A 28 -4.82 -18.90 -17.12
CA CYS A 28 -5.51 -17.79 -16.47
C CYS A 28 -4.86 -16.45 -16.89
N PRO A 29 -5.35 -15.82 -17.98
CA PRO A 29 -4.82 -14.55 -18.42
C PRO A 29 -5.22 -13.41 -17.46
N VAL A 30 -4.25 -12.58 -17.07
CA VAL A 30 -4.48 -11.40 -16.22
C VAL A 30 -4.51 -10.14 -17.08
N PRO A 31 -5.69 -9.52 -17.30
CA PRO A 31 -5.84 -8.46 -18.29
C PRO A 31 -5.42 -7.08 -17.80
N THR A 32 -5.23 -6.88 -16.50
CA THR A 32 -4.86 -5.58 -15.93
C THR A 32 -4.02 -5.77 -14.68
N ILE A 33 -2.93 -5.00 -14.61
CA ILE A 33 -1.97 -5.03 -13.51
C ILE A 33 -1.97 -3.63 -12.88
N TYR A 34 -2.00 -3.60 -11.55
CA TYR A 34 -1.83 -2.40 -10.75
C TYR A 34 -0.68 -2.60 -9.77
N TYR A 35 0.18 -1.58 -9.63
CA TYR A 35 1.19 -1.54 -8.57
C TYR A 35 0.73 -0.61 -7.46
N LEU A 36 0.87 -1.09 -6.23
CA LEU A 36 0.68 -0.31 -5.01
C LEU A 36 1.96 0.47 -4.68
N TRP A 37 1.81 1.69 -4.16
CA TRP A 37 2.92 2.60 -3.81
C TRP A 37 3.95 2.82 -4.92
N PRO A 38 3.52 3.17 -6.14
CA PRO A 38 4.44 3.45 -7.24
C PRO A 38 5.20 4.76 -7.01
N GLU A 39 6.42 4.85 -7.53
CA GLU A 39 7.16 6.12 -7.59
C GLU A 39 6.43 7.17 -8.46
N HIS A 40 5.72 6.71 -9.48
CA HIS A 40 4.97 7.55 -10.42
C HIS A 40 3.54 7.00 -10.58
N PRO A 41 2.61 7.38 -9.69
CA PRO A 41 1.21 6.96 -9.79
C PRO A 41 0.52 7.58 -11.01
N ASN A 42 -0.44 6.85 -11.58
CA ASN A 42 -1.28 7.32 -12.69
C ASN A 42 -2.78 7.20 -12.39
N CYS A 43 -3.14 6.63 -11.23
CA CYS A 43 -4.50 6.64 -10.71
C CYS A 43 -4.49 6.60 -9.18
N VAL A 44 -5.63 6.94 -8.59
CA VAL A 44 -5.89 6.82 -7.17
C VAL A 44 -7.24 6.15 -6.94
N LEU A 45 -7.42 5.53 -5.79
CA LEU A 45 -8.70 4.97 -5.35
C LEU A 45 -9.17 5.66 -4.08
N ASP A 46 -10.45 6.02 -4.00
CA ASP A 46 -11.06 6.50 -2.76
C ASP A 46 -11.08 5.38 -1.72
N ILE A 47 -10.40 5.59 -0.60
CA ILE A 47 -10.33 4.64 0.50
C ILE A 47 -11.02 5.15 1.77
N ALA A 48 -11.59 6.36 1.76
CA ALA A 48 -12.30 6.90 2.92
C ALA A 48 -13.42 5.96 3.43
N PRO A 49 -14.26 5.33 2.57
CA PRO A 49 -15.32 4.43 3.02
C PRO A 49 -14.82 3.15 3.70
N VAL A 50 -13.56 2.76 3.48
CA VAL A 50 -12.97 1.51 3.98
C VAL A 50 -11.76 1.75 4.88
N TRP A 51 -11.55 2.99 5.33
CA TRP A 51 -10.39 3.38 6.12
C TRP A 51 -10.21 2.53 7.38
N ASP A 52 -11.30 2.29 8.12
CA ASP A 52 -11.25 1.51 9.35
C ASP A 52 -10.85 0.04 9.11
N VAL A 53 -11.17 -0.51 7.93
CA VAL A 53 -10.74 -1.86 7.54
C VAL A 53 -9.24 -1.88 7.27
N LYS A 54 -8.72 -0.86 6.58
CA LYS A 54 -7.28 -0.71 6.35
C LYS A 54 -6.51 -0.57 7.67
N VAL A 55 -7.00 0.25 8.61
CA VAL A 55 -6.37 0.40 9.93
C VAL A 55 -6.36 -0.92 10.72
N LYS A 56 -7.45 -1.69 10.68
CA LYS A 56 -7.50 -3.02 11.31
C LYS A 56 -6.50 -3.99 10.68
N ALA A 57 -6.31 -3.96 9.37
CA ALA A 57 -5.30 -4.78 8.70
C ALA A 57 -3.87 -4.41 9.14
N VAL A 58 -3.58 -3.12 9.31
CA VAL A 58 -2.29 -2.64 9.86
C VAL A 58 -2.08 -3.17 11.28
N GLU A 59 -3.11 -3.29 12.11
CA GLU A 59 -2.95 -3.84 13.46
C GLU A 59 -2.48 -5.31 13.49
N CYS A 60 -2.75 -6.06 12.42
CA CYS A 60 -2.41 -7.48 12.32
C CYS A 60 -0.92 -7.75 12.04
N ILE A 61 -0.15 -6.77 11.55
CA ILE A 61 1.28 -6.94 11.18
C ILE A 61 2.23 -6.59 12.33
N SER A 62 1.97 -7.11 13.53
CA SER A 62 2.64 -6.71 14.77
C SER A 62 4.17 -6.78 14.75
N TYR A 63 4.75 -7.77 14.07
CA TYR A 63 6.19 -7.89 13.92
C TYR A 63 6.82 -6.68 13.21
N GLN A 64 6.13 -6.09 12.23
CA GLN A 64 6.61 -4.89 11.56
C GLN A 64 6.58 -3.66 12.45
N HIS A 65 5.65 -3.58 13.42
CA HIS A 65 5.59 -2.46 14.36
C HIS A 65 6.86 -2.39 15.22
N GLU A 66 7.29 -3.52 15.75
CA GLU A 66 8.49 -3.60 16.59
C GLU A 66 9.75 -3.24 15.80
N PHE A 67 9.90 -3.80 14.61
CA PHE A 67 11.00 -3.47 13.71
C PHE A 67 11.05 -1.98 13.36
N THR A 68 9.91 -1.37 13.03
CA THR A 68 9.83 0.06 12.71
C THR A 68 10.26 0.94 13.88
N VAL A 69 9.86 0.63 15.11
CA VAL A 69 10.28 1.39 16.29
C VAL A 69 11.79 1.30 16.47
N GLN A 70 12.38 0.10 16.43
CA GLN A 70 13.82 -0.08 16.59
C GLN A 70 14.61 0.72 15.56
N MET A 71 14.16 0.68 14.29
CA MET A 71 14.82 1.40 13.20
C MET A 71 14.68 2.93 13.36
N LEU A 72 13.48 3.44 13.66
CA LEU A 72 13.22 4.87 13.72
C LEU A 72 13.77 5.52 15.00
N GLU A 73 13.72 4.85 16.15
CA GLU A 73 14.32 5.37 17.39
C GLU A 73 15.85 5.40 17.32
N GLY A 74 16.46 4.54 16.50
CA GLY A 74 17.90 4.61 16.20
C GLY A 74 18.28 5.72 15.21
N SER A 75 17.33 6.27 14.46
CA SER A 75 17.60 7.18 13.32
C SER A 75 17.02 8.59 13.49
N LEU A 76 16.01 8.75 14.35
CA LEU A 76 15.27 10.00 14.55
C LEU A 76 15.40 10.49 16.00
N THR A 77 15.30 11.80 16.18
CA THR A 77 15.28 12.39 17.52
C THR A 77 13.92 12.18 18.19
N PRO A 78 13.84 12.17 19.54
CA PRO A 78 12.56 12.14 20.26
C PRO A 78 11.61 13.27 19.84
N ALA A 79 12.15 14.46 19.56
CA ALA A 79 11.34 15.60 19.10
C ALA A 79 10.73 15.36 17.71
N SER A 80 11.47 14.72 16.79
CA SER A 80 10.96 14.33 15.48
C SER A 80 9.84 13.29 15.59
N LEU A 81 9.98 12.32 16.50
CA LEU A 81 8.96 11.30 16.74
C LEU A 81 7.69 11.89 17.35
N GLU A 82 7.83 12.83 18.29
CA GLU A 82 6.71 13.57 18.88
C GLU A 82 5.99 14.45 17.85
N ALA A 83 6.71 15.03 16.90
CA ALA A 83 6.12 15.79 15.79
C ALA A 83 5.33 14.89 14.82
N ALA A 84 5.81 13.68 14.56
CA ALA A 84 5.13 12.70 13.70
C ALA A 84 3.90 12.08 14.39
N VAL A 85 4.02 11.78 15.68
CA VAL A 85 2.97 11.18 16.51
C VAL A 85 2.88 11.96 17.83
N PRO A 86 1.97 12.92 17.96
CA PRO A 86 1.79 13.65 19.21
C PRO A 86 1.46 12.71 20.38
N GLY A 87 2.20 12.83 21.47
CA GLY A 87 2.15 11.93 22.62
C GLY A 87 2.96 10.64 22.48
N TYR A 88 3.85 10.54 21.48
CA TYR A 88 4.65 9.33 21.22
C TYR A 88 5.36 8.82 22.48
N GLY A 89 6.00 9.71 23.22
CA GLY A 89 6.75 9.34 24.43
C GLY A 89 5.89 8.82 25.60
N LYS A 90 4.56 8.99 25.54
CA LYS A 90 3.62 8.55 26.56
C LYS A 90 3.00 7.18 26.26
N LEU A 91 3.30 6.59 25.10
CA LEU A 91 2.77 5.30 24.70
C LEU A 91 3.44 4.16 25.49
N PRO A 92 2.66 3.18 25.98
CA PRO A 92 3.09 2.26 27.03
C PRO A 92 4.09 1.18 26.57
N GLY A 93 4.25 0.96 25.26
CA GLY A 93 5.03 -0.15 24.73
C GLY A 93 5.53 0.07 23.31
N ILE A 94 6.44 -0.82 22.87
CA ILE A 94 7.01 -0.81 21.52
C ILE A 94 5.92 -1.06 20.48
N ARG A 95 5.00 -1.99 20.74
CA ARG A 95 3.91 -2.33 19.83
C ARG A 95 2.98 -1.14 19.59
N GLU A 96 2.59 -0.43 20.64
CA GLU A 96 1.71 0.74 20.58
C GLU A 96 2.38 1.91 19.86
N ARG A 97 3.67 2.14 20.15
CA ARG A 97 4.49 3.13 19.45
C ARG A 97 4.59 2.83 17.95
N GLY A 98 4.89 1.58 17.60
CA GLY A 98 4.99 1.15 16.21
C GLY A 98 3.66 1.25 15.47
N LEU A 99 2.56 0.79 16.08
CA LEU A 99 1.23 0.94 15.51
C LEU A 99 0.86 2.42 15.32
N ALA A 100 1.19 3.29 16.27
CA ALA A 100 0.91 4.72 16.14
C ALA A 100 1.70 5.36 14.98
N LEU A 101 2.97 4.98 14.80
CA LEU A 101 3.81 5.40 13.66
C LEU A 101 3.23 4.92 12.33
N HIS A 102 2.83 3.65 12.23
CA HIS A 102 2.22 3.10 11.02
C HIS A 102 0.89 3.79 10.70
N ARG A 103 0.01 3.97 11.69
CA ARG A 103 -1.24 4.72 11.51
C ARG A 103 -1.02 6.15 11.04
N ALA A 104 -0.04 6.85 11.63
CA ALA A 104 0.31 8.20 11.23
C ALA A 104 0.81 8.26 9.78
N ARG A 105 1.70 7.32 9.40
CA ARG A 105 2.22 7.21 8.04
C ARG A 105 1.11 6.91 7.03
N GLU A 106 0.31 5.87 7.27
CA GLU A 106 -0.78 5.48 6.37
C GLU A 106 -1.79 6.62 6.20
N ARG A 107 -2.09 7.35 7.28
CA ARG A 107 -3.00 8.50 7.22
C ARG A 107 -2.40 9.65 6.43
N ALA A 108 -1.12 9.94 6.62
CA ALA A 108 -0.42 10.99 5.88
C ALA A 108 -0.40 10.69 4.38
N ASP A 109 -0.08 9.46 3.99
CA ASP A 109 -0.08 9.00 2.60
C ASP A 109 -1.47 9.11 1.97
N ALA A 110 -2.49 8.60 2.68
CA ALA A 110 -3.87 8.65 2.22
C ALA A 110 -4.40 10.08 2.03
N ILE A 111 -4.04 11.00 2.93
CA ILE A 111 -4.41 12.42 2.84
C ILE A 111 -3.64 13.11 1.71
N HIS A 112 -2.35 12.81 1.55
CA HIS A 112 -1.51 13.39 0.49
C HIS A 112 -2.10 13.11 -0.90
N HIS A 113 -2.52 11.87 -1.15
CA HIS A 113 -3.13 11.47 -2.42
C HIS A 113 -4.65 11.79 -2.50
N GLY A 114 -5.31 11.97 -1.36
CA GLY A 114 -6.70 12.41 -1.26
C GLY A 114 -6.81 13.94 -1.26
N LEU A 115 -7.00 14.55 -0.09
CA LEU A 115 -7.18 16.00 0.08
C LEU A 115 -6.03 16.85 -0.48
N GLY A 116 -4.81 16.32 -0.48
CA GLY A 116 -3.65 16.99 -1.08
C GLY A 116 -3.66 17.00 -2.61
N GLY A 117 -4.53 16.19 -3.23
CA GLY A 117 -4.71 16.11 -4.67
C GLY A 117 -5.90 16.90 -5.20
N HIS A 118 -6.10 16.83 -6.51
CA HIS A 118 -7.23 17.46 -7.21
C HIS A 118 -8.33 16.45 -7.59
N GLY A 119 -8.36 15.28 -6.95
CA GLY A 119 -9.27 14.17 -7.26
C GLY A 119 -10.61 14.20 -6.52
N HIS A 120 -10.88 15.22 -5.70
CA HIS A 120 -12.09 15.33 -4.86
C HIS A 120 -12.30 14.17 -3.87
N PHE A 121 -11.22 13.55 -3.39
CA PHE A 121 -11.26 12.51 -2.36
C PHE A 121 -10.75 13.04 -1.03
N ALA A 122 -11.34 12.60 0.09
CA ALA A 122 -10.81 12.90 1.41
C ALA A 122 -9.55 12.08 1.71
N MET A 123 -9.58 10.81 1.33
CA MET A 123 -8.48 9.86 1.52
C MET A 123 -8.39 8.99 0.27
N ALA A 124 -7.22 8.94 -0.34
CA ALA A 124 -7.03 8.12 -1.52
C ALA A 124 -5.71 7.35 -1.47
N GLU A 125 -5.68 6.18 -2.09
CA GLU A 125 -4.48 5.36 -2.22
C GLU A 125 -3.97 5.40 -3.65
N ALA A 126 -2.65 5.57 -3.80
CA ALA A 126 -2.02 5.74 -5.10
C ALA A 126 -1.66 4.40 -5.75
N TYR A 127 -2.02 4.27 -7.02
CA TYR A 127 -1.72 3.11 -7.84
C TYR A 127 -1.11 3.52 -9.18
N ARG A 128 -0.42 2.56 -9.79
CA ARG A 128 -0.03 2.64 -11.19
C ARG A 128 -0.64 1.48 -11.95
N ARG A 129 -1.56 1.78 -12.86
CA ARG A 129 -2.12 0.84 -13.83
C ARG A 129 -1.18 0.66 -15.01
N GLU A 130 -0.93 -0.57 -15.43
CA GLU A 130 -0.23 -0.86 -16.69
C GLU A 130 -1.16 -0.77 -17.91
N GLY A 131 -0.65 -0.16 -18.98
CA GLY A 131 -1.38 0.05 -20.23
C GLY A 131 -2.44 1.16 -20.17
N ASN A 132 -3.34 1.17 -21.16
CA ASN A 132 -4.27 2.27 -21.40
C ASN A 132 -5.53 2.24 -20.52
N PHE A 133 -5.95 3.40 -20.02
CA PHE A 133 -7.29 3.57 -19.46
C PHE A 133 -8.32 3.59 -20.59
N GLN A 134 -9.25 2.65 -20.56
CA GLN A 134 -10.41 2.66 -21.45
C GLN A 134 -11.55 3.42 -20.76
N LEU A 135 -11.80 4.65 -21.22
CA LEU A 135 -12.82 5.54 -20.64
C LEU A 135 -13.99 5.68 -21.62
N GLY A 136 -15.22 5.49 -21.14
CA GLY A 136 -16.42 5.73 -21.95
C GLY A 136 -16.77 7.21 -22.12
N ARG A 137 -16.39 8.06 -21.15
CA ARG A 137 -16.55 9.52 -21.17
C ARG A 137 -15.62 10.17 -20.15
N LEU A 138 -15.27 11.44 -20.36
CA LEU A 138 -14.67 12.27 -19.33
C LEU A 138 -15.77 12.73 -18.36
N VAL A 139 -15.57 12.50 -17.07
CA VAL A 139 -16.43 13.06 -16.03
C VAL A 139 -15.96 14.47 -15.70
N ARG A 140 -16.91 15.37 -15.45
CA ARG A 140 -16.68 16.73 -14.92
C ARG A 140 -17.04 16.75 -13.46
#